data_AF-S7HTY1-F1
#
_entry.id   AF-S7HTY1-F1
#
_cell.length_a   1.000
_cell.length_b   1.000
_cell.length_c   1.000
_cell.angle_alpha   90.00
_cell.angle_beta   90.00
_cell.angle_gamma   90.00
#
_symmetry.space_group_name_H-M   'P 1'
#
loop_
_entity.id
_entity.type
_entity.pdbx_description
1 polymer ?
#
loop_
_entity_poly.entity_id
_entity_poly.type
_entity_poly.pdbx_seq_one_letter_code
_entity_poly.pdbx_strand_id
1 'polypeptide(L)'
;MLLQDETKCFCFLAGHESFAAAEGAIGIVRNANKARKVPLRVILNGLGKDAAQIISRINGFTYVQTQFDYKTGELNIVREIPYSKSEQANVRCFGADDVREGVAIMHHEGVDVSITGNSTNPTRFQHPVAGTYKKECIEMGKKYFSVASGGGTGRTLHPDNMAAGPASYGMTDTMGRMHSDAQFAGSSSVPAHVEMMGFLGMGNNPMVGASVAVAVAVEGAAKAGKF
;
A
#
# COMPACT_ATOMS: atom_id res chain seq x y z
N MET A 1 -1.82 1.51 15.36
CA MET A 1 -0.66 0.97 14.65
C MET A 1 0.14 2.07 13.97
N LEU A 2 -0.38 2.79 12.96
CA LEU A 2 0.42 3.79 12.22
C LEU A 2 1.08 4.91 13.07
N LEU A 3 0.50 5.31 14.20
CA LEU A 3 1.09 6.32 15.11
C LEU A 3 1.99 5.72 16.21
N GLN A 4 2.06 4.40 16.32
CA GLN A 4 2.86 3.71 17.34
C GLN A 4 4.33 3.74 16.96
N ASP A 5 5.21 4.10 17.89
CA ASP A 5 6.65 4.23 17.63
C ASP A 5 7.30 2.91 17.17
N GLU A 6 6.70 1.76 17.50
CA GLU A 6 7.15 0.43 17.07
C GLU A 6 6.94 0.19 15.58
N THR A 7 5.96 0.84 14.95
CA THR A 7 5.76 0.78 13.48
C THR A 7 6.90 1.56 12.82
N LYS A 8 7.69 0.93 11.96
CA LYS A 8 8.87 1.52 11.32
C LYS A 8 8.73 1.68 9.81
N CYS A 9 8.01 0.79 9.14
CA CYS A 9 7.94 0.77 7.68
C CYS A 9 6.49 0.78 7.17
N PHE A 10 6.21 1.75 6.30
CA PHE A 10 4.99 1.87 5.54
C PHE A 10 5.24 1.52 4.07
N CYS A 11 4.44 0.62 3.51
CA CYS A 11 4.51 0.23 2.11
C CYS A 11 3.26 0.67 1.32
N PHE A 12 3.47 1.38 0.22
CA PHE A 12 2.45 1.53 -0.80
C PHE A 12 2.60 0.39 -1.83
N LEU A 13 1.65 -0.55 -1.82
CA LEU A 13 1.58 -1.61 -2.81
C LEU A 13 0.98 -1.05 -4.10
N ALA A 14 1.87 -0.63 -4.98
CA ALA A 14 1.59 0.15 -6.18
C ALA A 14 0.94 -0.67 -7.30
N GLY A 15 0.04 -0.04 -8.05
CA GLY A 15 -0.57 -0.52 -9.30
C GLY A 15 -0.29 0.35 -10.50
N HIS A 16 -1.01 0.12 -11.59
CA HIS A 16 -0.82 0.87 -12.83
C HIS A 16 -1.06 2.38 -12.71
N GLU A 17 -1.92 2.81 -11.78
CA GLU A 17 -2.32 4.22 -11.62
C GLU A 17 -1.52 4.94 -10.52
N SER A 18 -0.36 4.41 -10.14
CA SER A 18 0.31 4.77 -8.88
C SER A 18 0.90 6.16 -8.79
N PHE A 19 0.93 6.95 -9.87
CA PHE A 19 1.55 8.27 -9.83
C PHE A 19 0.86 9.20 -8.81
N ALA A 20 -0.46 9.40 -8.94
CA ALA A 20 -1.22 10.26 -8.02
C ALA A 20 -1.49 9.58 -6.67
N ALA A 21 -1.64 8.25 -6.67
CA ALA A 21 -1.94 7.50 -5.45
C ALA A 21 -0.75 7.42 -4.48
N ALA A 22 0.48 7.39 -5.02
CA ALA A 22 1.70 7.44 -4.21
C ALA A 22 1.81 8.75 -3.43
N GLU A 23 1.55 9.90 -4.06
CA GLU A 23 1.55 11.21 -3.38
C GLU A 23 0.53 11.27 -2.23
N GLY A 24 -0.67 10.74 -2.45
CA GLY A 24 -1.69 10.64 -1.39
C GLY A 24 -1.21 9.79 -0.21
N ALA A 25 -0.65 8.62 -0.47
CA ALA A 25 -0.12 7.74 0.57
C ALA A 25 1.08 8.35 1.31
N ILE A 26 1.98 9.03 0.59
CA ILE A 26 3.10 9.79 1.17
C ILE A 26 2.58 10.92 2.06
N GLY A 27 1.50 11.61 1.64
CA GLY A 27 0.83 12.62 2.45
C GLY A 27 0.33 12.09 3.80
N ILE A 28 -0.24 10.88 3.82
CA ILE A 28 -0.66 10.20 5.07
C ILE A 28 0.55 9.99 5.98
N VAL A 29 1.67 9.49 5.44
CA VAL A 29 2.88 9.25 6.23
C VAL A 29 3.50 10.55 6.74
N ARG A 30 3.60 11.58 5.89
CA ARG A 30 4.08 12.91 6.29
C ARG A 30 3.27 13.48 7.44
N ASN A 31 1.95 13.31 7.42
CA ASN A 31 1.10 13.78 8.50
C ASN A 31 1.29 12.94 9.77
N ALA A 32 1.31 11.60 9.65
CA ALA A 32 1.58 10.70 10.77
C ALA A 32 2.92 11.02 11.47
N ASN A 33 3.96 11.31 10.69
CA ASN A 33 5.29 11.63 11.20
C ASN A 33 5.33 12.88 12.10
N LYS A 34 4.37 13.81 12.00
CA LYS A 34 4.28 14.98 12.90
C LYS A 34 4.00 14.61 14.35
N ALA A 35 3.34 13.47 14.59
CA ALA A 35 2.98 13.00 15.93
C ALA A 35 3.97 11.97 16.49
N ARG A 36 4.92 11.50 15.68
CA ARG A 36 5.81 10.37 15.99
C ARG A 36 7.21 10.85 16.39
N LYS A 37 7.92 10.02 17.16
CA LYS A 37 9.34 10.30 17.52
C LYS A 37 10.29 9.92 16.40
N VAL A 38 10.01 8.80 15.73
CA VAL A 38 10.81 8.30 14.60
C VAL A 38 9.94 8.28 13.35
N PRO A 39 10.37 8.95 12.27
CA PRO A 39 9.61 8.98 11.03
C PRO A 39 9.52 7.56 10.43
N LEU A 40 8.38 7.27 9.81
CA LEU A 40 8.20 6.03 9.06
C LEU A 40 9.08 6.03 7.81
N ARG A 41 9.76 4.90 7.57
CA ARG A 41 10.35 4.60 6.27
C ARG A 41 9.22 4.31 5.29
N VAL A 42 9.31 4.85 4.09
CA VAL A 42 8.29 4.69 3.05
C VAL A 42 8.87 3.93 1.89
N ILE A 43 8.18 2.86 1.49
CA ILE A 43 8.53 2.09 0.31
C ILE A 43 7.36 2.00 -0.67
N LEU A 44 7.68 1.88 -1.95
CA LEU A 44 6.74 1.47 -3.00
C LEU A 44 7.15 0.08 -3.46
N ASN A 45 6.17 -0.81 -3.61
CA ASN A 45 6.37 -2.18 -4.07
C ASN A 45 5.23 -2.57 -5.03
N GLY A 46 5.52 -3.31 -6.11
CA GLY A 46 4.50 -3.78 -7.06
C GLY A 46 4.43 -3.09 -8.41
N LEU A 47 5.47 -2.35 -8.73
CA LEU A 47 5.74 -1.91 -10.10
C LEU A 47 6.69 -2.91 -10.75
N GLY A 48 6.55 -3.16 -12.06
CA GLY A 48 7.60 -3.84 -12.81
C GLY A 48 8.90 -3.01 -12.77
N LYS A 49 10.06 -3.63 -12.96
CA LYS A 49 11.38 -2.98 -12.78
C LYS A 49 11.53 -1.69 -13.60
N ASP A 50 11.12 -1.70 -14.86
CA ASP A 50 11.16 -0.51 -15.72
C ASP A 50 10.20 0.59 -15.23
N ALA A 51 8.99 0.21 -14.84
CA ALA A 51 7.98 1.14 -14.33
C ALA A 51 8.43 1.78 -13.00
N ALA A 52 9.04 0.99 -12.11
CA ALA A 52 9.61 1.46 -10.85
C ALA A 52 10.72 2.49 -11.11
N GLN A 53 11.62 2.23 -12.06
CA GLN A 53 12.68 3.18 -12.41
C GLN A 53 12.12 4.50 -12.96
N ILE A 54 11.16 4.43 -13.88
CA ILE A 54 10.53 5.62 -14.48
C ILE A 54 9.80 6.44 -13.41
N ILE A 55 8.97 5.80 -12.59
CA ILE A 55 8.22 6.47 -11.51
C ILE A 55 9.16 7.09 -10.50
N SER A 56 10.25 6.39 -10.15
CA SER A 56 11.27 6.92 -9.24
C SER A 56 11.93 8.16 -9.82
N ARG A 57 12.27 8.13 -11.11
CA ARG A 57 12.90 9.27 -11.78
C ARG A 57 11.99 10.48 -11.85
N ILE A 58 10.71 10.30 -12.18
CA ILE A 58 9.76 11.42 -12.32
C ILE A 58 9.49 12.08 -10.97
N ASN A 59 9.32 11.29 -9.90
CA ASN A 59 9.04 11.84 -8.57
C ASN A 59 10.32 12.21 -7.80
N GLY A 60 11.49 11.71 -8.21
CA GLY A 60 12.72 11.92 -7.48
C GLY A 60 12.89 10.98 -6.27
N PHE A 61 12.24 9.82 -6.30
CA PHE A 61 12.45 8.75 -5.32
C PHE A 61 13.79 8.04 -5.53
N THR A 62 14.17 7.20 -4.57
CA THR A 62 15.28 6.27 -4.74
C THR A 62 14.77 4.99 -5.40
N TYR A 63 15.24 4.72 -6.62
CA TYR A 63 14.97 3.45 -7.30
C TYR A 63 15.84 2.35 -6.69
N VAL A 64 15.23 1.24 -6.31
CA VAL A 64 15.91 0.05 -5.79
C VAL A 64 15.61 -1.12 -6.73
N GLN A 65 16.63 -1.51 -7.49
CA GLN A 65 16.55 -2.65 -8.39
C GLN A 65 16.90 -3.93 -7.64
N THR A 66 16.05 -4.93 -7.76
CA THR A 66 16.24 -6.24 -7.14
C THR A 66 16.50 -7.34 -8.17
N GLN A 67 17.18 -8.38 -7.70
CA GLN A 67 17.30 -9.66 -8.36
C GLN A 67 16.91 -10.75 -7.36
N PHE A 68 15.77 -11.40 -7.62
CA PHE A 68 15.30 -12.50 -6.81
C PHE A 68 15.90 -13.84 -7.29
N ASP A 69 16.43 -14.62 -6.37
CA ASP A 69 16.85 -16.00 -6.64
C ASP A 69 15.68 -16.95 -6.38
N TYR A 70 15.12 -17.51 -7.45
CA TYR A 70 13.98 -18.41 -7.39
C TYR A 70 14.26 -19.75 -6.73
N LYS A 71 15.53 -20.19 -6.68
CA LYS A 71 15.95 -21.45 -6.07
C LYS A 71 16.07 -21.31 -4.56
N THR A 72 16.69 -20.23 -4.08
CA THR A 72 16.93 -20.01 -2.64
C THR A 72 15.82 -19.20 -1.97
N GLY A 73 15.10 -18.37 -2.72
CA GLY A 73 14.14 -17.40 -2.19
C GLY A 73 14.81 -16.11 -1.69
N GLU A 74 16.09 -15.90 -1.96
CA GLU A 74 16.83 -14.71 -1.51
C GLU A 74 16.61 -13.51 -2.45
N LEU A 75 16.44 -12.33 -1.84
CA LEU A 75 16.31 -11.06 -2.54
C LEU A 75 17.63 -10.29 -2.50
N ASN A 76 18.22 -10.05 -3.67
CA ASN A 76 19.45 -9.26 -3.79
C ASN A 76 19.14 -7.85 -4.28
N ILE A 77 19.69 -6.83 -3.65
CA ILE A 77 19.69 -5.46 -4.19
C ILE A 77 20.89 -5.35 -5.14
N VAL A 78 20.62 -5.13 -6.42
CA VAL A 78 21.67 -5.03 -7.45
C VAL A 78 22.01 -3.59 -7.82
N ARG A 79 21.11 -2.65 -7.52
CA ARG A 79 21.32 -1.23 -7.83
C ARG A 79 20.42 -0.33 -6.99
N GLU A 80 20.97 0.76 -6.48
CA GLU A 80 20.21 1.85 -5.85
C GLU A 80 20.56 3.19 -6.50
N ILE A 81 19.56 3.96 -6.92
CA ILE A 81 19.74 5.26 -7.58
C ILE A 81 18.83 6.30 -6.94
N PRO A 82 19.37 7.26 -6.17
CA PRO A 82 18.61 8.41 -5.72
C PRO A 82 18.44 9.40 -6.89
N TYR A 83 17.19 9.67 -7.29
CA TYR A 83 16.90 10.64 -8.36
C TYR A 83 16.70 12.07 -7.86
N SER A 84 16.72 12.30 -6.54
CA SER A 84 16.64 13.61 -5.91
C SER A 84 17.61 13.73 -4.73
N LYS A 85 17.83 14.95 -4.26
CA LYS A 85 18.47 15.26 -2.96
C LYS A 85 17.46 15.74 -1.91
N SER A 86 16.19 15.85 -2.28
CA SER A 86 15.11 16.26 -1.39
C SER A 86 14.58 15.10 -0.55
N GLU A 87 13.64 15.39 0.36
CA GLU A 87 12.95 14.36 1.16
C GLU A 87 12.31 13.26 0.30
N GLN A 88 11.99 13.53 -0.97
CA GLN A 88 11.46 12.52 -1.90
C GLN A 88 12.43 11.34 -2.07
N ALA A 89 13.74 11.55 -2.00
CA ALA A 89 14.72 10.49 -2.11
C ALA A 89 14.67 9.49 -0.92
N ASN A 90 14.03 9.85 0.20
CA ASN A 90 13.83 8.93 1.32
C ASN A 90 12.79 7.84 1.03
N VAL A 91 11.99 8.02 -0.03
CA VAL A 91 11.05 7.01 -0.51
C VAL A 91 11.82 6.02 -1.38
N ARG A 92 11.80 4.73 -1.00
CA ARG A 92 12.45 3.65 -1.76
C ARG A 92 11.42 2.96 -2.65
N CYS A 93 11.63 2.99 -3.95
CA CYS A 93 10.72 2.39 -4.91
C CYS A 93 11.35 1.14 -5.51
N PHE A 94 10.78 0.00 -5.13
CA PHE A 94 11.20 -1.32 -5.57
C PHE A 94 10.42 -1.73 -6.82
N GLY A 95 11.15 -2.26 -7.79
CA GLY A 95 10.59 -2.97 -8.93
C GLY A 95 10.61 -4.47 -8.69
N ALA A 96 9.53 -5.17 -9.01
CA ALA A 96 9.41 -6.61 -8.82
C ALA A 96 8.73 -7.27 -10.02
N ASP A 97 9.23 -8.44 -10.41
CA ASP A 97 8.75 -9.18 -11.58
C ASP A 97 7.53 -10.05 -11.26
N ASP A 98 7.41 -10.53 -10.02
CA ASP A 98 6.29 -11.35 -9.56
C ASP A 98 6.02 -11.28 -8.06
N VAL A 99 4.96 -11.96 -7.63
CA VAL A 99 4.49 -12.00 -6.24
C VAL A 99 5.56 -12.49 -5.26
N ARG A 100 6.41 -13.46 -5.63
CA ARG A 100 7.43 -14.01 -4.72
C ARG A 100 8.50 -12.97 -4.44
N GLU A 101 9.01 -12.31 -5.48
CA GLU A 101 9.95 -11.19 -5.33
C GLU A 101 9.31 -10.05 -4.52
N GLY A 102 8.03 -9.77 -4.77
CA GLY A 102 7.26 -8.79 -4.00
C GLY A 102 7.15 -9.08 -2.52
N VAL A 103 6.83 -10.32 -2.15
CA VAL A 103 6.79 -10.77 -0.75
C VAL A 103 8.19 -10.69 -0.12
N ALA A 104 9.22 -11.08 -0.85
CA ALA A 104 10.60 -10.98 -0.38
C ALA A 104 11.01 -9.53 -0.08
N ILE A 105 10.56 -8.55 -0.89
CA ILE A 105 10.75 -7.12 -0.61
C ILE A 105 10.05 -6.71 0.68
N MET A 106 8.83 -7.20 0.93
CA MET A 106 8.09 -6.90 2.16
C MET A 106 8.84 -7.39 3.41
N HIS A 107 9.43 -8.60 3.34
CA HIS A 107 10.28 -9.14 4.40
C HIS A 107 11.58 -8.37 4.58
N HIS A 108 12.29 -8.09 3.49
CA HIS A 108 13.55 -7.33 3.51
C HIS A 108 13.35 -6.00 4.22
N GLU A 109 12.34 -5.23 3.80
CA GLU A 109 12.09 -3.92 4.38
C GLU A 109 11.39 -3.98 5.75
N GLY A 110 10.95 -5.18 6.16
CA GLY A 110 10.29 -5.40 7.44
C GLY A 110 8.97 -4.63 7.53
N VAL A 111 8.16 -4.62 6.48
CA VAL A 111 6.93 -3.81 6.39
C VAL A 111 5.96 -4.10 7.55
N ASP A 112 5.46 -3.05 8.19
CA ASP A 112 4.52 -3.12 9.32
C ASP A 112 3.10 -2.72 8.91
N VAL A 113 2.99 -1.74 8.01
CA VAL A 113 1.71 -1.25 7.49
C VAL A 113 1.79 -1.14 5.99
N SER A 114 0.74 -1.56 5.28
CA SER A 114 0.63 -1.32 3.84
C SER A 114 -0.75 -0.82 3.41
N ILE A 115 -0.78 -0.08 2.31
CA ILE A 115 -2.01 0.26 1.59
C ILE A 115 -1.84 -0.12 0.12
N THR A 116 -2.85 -0.73 -0.49
CA THR A 116 -2.84 -1.00 -1.93
C THR A 116 -3.32 0.20 -2.73
N GLY A 117 -2.70 0.41 -3.89
CA GLY A 117 -3.23 1.30 -4.92
C GLY A 117 -4.42 0.67 -5.64
N ASN A 118 -5.06 1.45 -6.52
CA ASN A 118 -5.98 0.86 -7.49
C ASN A 118 -5.17 0.08 -8.53
N SER A 119 -5.71 -1.07 -8.94
CA SER A 119 -5.17 -1.85 -10.05
C SER A 119 -6.26 -2.06 -11.08
N THR A 120 -5.98 -1.77 -12.35
CA THR A 120 -6.80 -2.10 -13.53
C THR A 120 -6.70 -3.58 -13.93
N ASN A 121 -5.88 -4.37 -13.24
CA ASN A 121 -5.74 -5.80 -13.48
C ASN A 121 -5.62 -6.57 -12.14
N PRO A 122 -6.55 -7.49 -11.83
CA PRO A 122 -6.63 -8.16 -10.54
C PRO A 122 -5.63 -9.32 -10.42
N THR A 123 -5.09 -9.83 -11.53
CA THR A 123 -4.01 -10.82 -11.50
C THR A 123 -2.68 -10.21 -11.06
N ARG A 124 -2.63 -8.88 -10.88
CA ARG A 124 -1.41 -8.19 -10.53
C ARG A 124 -1.17 -8.14 -9.02
N PHE A 125 -0.05 -8.77 -8.67
CA PHE A 125 0.91 -8.43 -7.61
C PHE A 125 0.41 -8.00 -6.23
N GLN A 126 -0.35 -6.90 -6.09
CA GLN A 126 -0.57 -6.23 -4.80
C GLN A 126 -1.32 -7.08 -3.78
N HIS A 127 -2.52 -7.55 -4.13
CA HIS A 127 -3.34 -8.32 -3.19
C HIS A 127 -2.70 -9.69 -2.87
N PRO A 128 -2.15 -10.44 -3.86
CA PRO A 128 -1.43 -11.67 -3.55
C PRO A 128 -0.19 -11.44 -2.67
N VAL A 129 0.57 -10.36 -2.88
CA VAL A 129 1.71 -9.99 -2.02
C VAL A 129 1.23 -9.66 -0.61
N ALA A 130 0.21 -8.81 -0.48
CA ALA A 130 -0.34 -8.43 0.82
C ALA A 130 -0.86 -9.65 1.60
N GLY A 131 -1.62 -10.54 0.93
CA GLY A 131 -2.19 -11.73 1.55
C GLY A 131 -1.14 -12.77 1.93
N THR A 132 -0.16 -13.03 1.05
CA THR A 132 0.93 -13.98 1.33
C THR A 132 1.78 -13.48 2.49
N TYR A 133 2.22 -12.21 2.43
CA TYR A 133 3.02 -11.61 3.50
C TYR A 133 2.26 -11.53 4.82
N LYS A 134 0.94 -11.29 4.81
CA LYS A 134 0.08 -11.34 6.00
C LYS A 134 0.10 -12.71 6.66
N LYS A 135 -0.12 -13.76 5.88
CA LYS A 135 -0.12 -15.15 6.36
C LYS A 135 1.24 -15.49 6.99
N GLU A 136 2.34 -15.15 6.33
CA GLU A 136 3.69 -15.39 6.85
C GLU A 136 3.98 -14.55 8.10
N CYS A 137 3.54 -13.29 8.17
CA CYS A 137 3.67 -12.47 9.38
C CYS A 137 2.94 -13.10 10.58
N ILE A 138 1.74 -13.63 10.37
CA ILE A 138 0.98 -14.32 11.42
C ILE A 138 1.75 -15.55 11.92
N GLU A 139 2.30 -16.36 11.01
CA GLU A 139 3.10 -17.54 11.35
C GLU A 139 4.38 -17.19 12.13
N MET A 140 4.97 -16.03 11.85
CA MET A 140 6.13 -15.49 12.58
C MET A 140 5.75 -14.76 13.88
N GLY A 141 4.47 -14.61 14.21
CA GLY A 141 4.01 -13.79 15.33
C GLY A 141 4.26 -12.28 15.15
N LYS A 142 4.53 -11.82 13.92
CA LYS A 142 4.75 -10.42 13.58
C LYS A 142 3.43 -9.71 13.33
N LYS A 143 3.23 -8.55 13.95
CA LYS A 143 2.09 -7.68 13.64
C LYS A 143 2.32 -7.00 12.28
N TYR A 144 1.36 -7.15 11.38
CA TYR A 144 1.31 -6.45 10.10
C TYR A 144 -0.14 -6.02 9.84
N PHE A 145 -0.34 -4.81 9.36
CA PHE A 145 -1.66 -4.27 9.03
C PHE A 145 -1.75 -3.86 7.55
N SER A 146 -2.81 -4.27 6.86
CA SER A 146 -2.98 -4.01 5.43
C SER A 146 -4.38 -3.52 5.09
N VAL A 147 -4.47 -2.49 4.25
CA VAL A 147 -5.76 -1.96 3.76
C VAL A 147 -5.83 -2.09 2.25
N ALA A 148 -6.94 -2.64 1.77
CA ALA A 148 -7.27 -2.64 0.35
C ALA A 148 -7.95 -1.30 -0.04
N SER A 149 -7.44 -0.64 -1.08
CA SER A 149 -8.17 0.46 -1.74
C SER A 149 -9.38 -0.12 -2.49
N GLY A 150 -10.58 0.07 -1.96
CA GLY A 150 -11.80 -0.65 -2.38
C GLY A 150 -12.31 -0.27 -3.78
N GLY A 151 -12.00 0.94 -4.28
CA GLY A 151 -12.56 1.41 -5.55
C GLY A 151 -12.01 0.69 -6.80
N GLY A 152 -10.77 0.18 -6.73
CA GLY A 152 -10.08 -0.39 -7.90
C GLY A 152 -10.52 -1.81 -8.23
N THR A 153 -10.58 -2.68 -7.22
CA THR A 153 -10.80 -4.13 -7.43
C THR A 153 -12.16 -4.41 -8.08
N GLY A 154 -13.24 -3.76 -7.63
CA GLY A 154 -14.58 -3.96 -8.20
C GLY A 154 -14.80 -3.35 -9.58
N ARG A 155 -14.08 -2.28 -9.95
CA ARG A 155 -14.10 -1.74 -11.33
C ARG A 155 -13.35 -2.66 -12.29
N THR A 156 -12.25 -3.21 -11.82
CA THR A 156 -11.37 -4.06 -12.59
C THR A 156 -11.96 -5.44 -12.82
N LEU A 157 -12.57 -6.01 -11.79
CA LEU A 157 -13.31 -7.27 -11.85
C LEU A 157 -14.79 -7.02 -12.13
N HIS A 158 -15.16 -5.95 -12.84
CA HIS A 158 -16.56 -5.74 -13.19
C HIS A 158 -17.06 -6.94 -14.04
N PRO A 159 -18.27 -7.47 -13.78
CA PRO A 159 -18.84 -8.61 -14.52
C PRO A 159 -18.71 -8.50 -16.03
N ASP A 160 -18.99 -7.32 -16.57
CA ASP A 160 -18.96 -7.04 -18.00
C ASP A 160 -17.54 -6.95 -18.54
N ASN A 161 -16.59 -6.46 -17.74
CA ASN A 161 -15.18 -6.32 -18.15
C ASN A 161 -14.48 -7.68 -18.24
N MET A 162 -14.85 -8.62 -17.35
CA MET A 162 -14.21 -9.93 -17.25
C MET A 162 -14.98 -11.05 -17.95
N ALA A 163 -16.14 -10.74 -18.57
CA ALA A 163 -17.07 -11.72 -19.15
C ALA A 163 -17.42 -12.89 -18.20
N ALA A 164 -17.32 -12.66 -16.89
CA ALA A 164 -17.48 -13.68 -15.85
C ALA A 164 -18.82 -13.56 -15.10
N GLY A 165 -19.65 -12.57 -15.47
CA GLY A 165 -20.94 -12.34 -14.83
C GLY A 165 -20.80 -12.11 -13.31
N PRO A 166 -21.81 -12.48 -12.51
CA PRO A 166 -21.79 -12.30 -11.05
C PRO A 166 -20.64 -13.01 -10.32
N ALA A 167 -20.02 -14.04 -10.91
CA ALA A 167 -18.89 -14.74 -10.29
C ALA A 167 -17.68 -13.82 -10.06
N SER A 168 -17.54 -12.78 -10.87
CA SER A 168 -16.50 -11.76 -10.71
C SER A 168 -16.58 -10.98 -9.38
N TYR A 169 -17.78 -10.82 -8.81
CA TYR A 169 -17.95 -10.25 -7.48
C TYR A 169 -17.39 -11.14 -6.38
N GLY A 170 -17.48 -12.46 -6.53
CA GLY A 170 -16.86 -13.41 -5.59
C GLY A 170 -15.34 -13.30 -5.58
N MET A 171 -14.72 -13.12 -6.75
CA MET A 171 -13.27 -12.89 -6.84
C MET A 171 -12.88 -11.53 -6.24
N THR A 172 -13.70 -10.51 -6.48
CA THR A 172 -13.51 -9.16 -5.92
C THR A 172 -13.53 -9.18 -4.40
N ASP A 173 -14.50 -9.86 -3.80
CA ASP A 173 -14.61 -10.04 -2.36
C ASP A 173 -13.42 -10.85 -1.81
N THR A 174 -13.06 -11.94 -2.48
CA THR A 174 -11.92 -12.80 -2.12
C THR A 174 -10.63 -12.00 -2.03
N MET A 175 -10.34 -11.18 -3.05
CA MET A 175 -9.10 -10.38 -3.11
C MET A 175 -9.02 -9.33 -2.01
N GLY A 176 -10.15 -8.71 -1.66
CA GLY A 176 -10.16 -7.78 -0.56
C GLY A 176 -10.03 -8.48 0.82
N ARG A 177 -10.60 -9.69 0.97
CA ARG A 177 -10.48 -10.48 2.22
C ARG A 177 -9.08 -10.99 2.47
N MET A 178 -8.22 -11.11 1.45
CA MET A 178 -6.81 -11.48 1.62
C MET A 178 -6.06 -10.58 2.62
N HIS A 179 -6.50 -9.34 2.80
CA HIS A 179 -5.89 -8.40 3.75
C HIS A 179 -6.18 -8.76 5.22
N SER A 180 -7.34 -9.40 5.49
CA SER A 180 -7.77 -9.83 6.83
C SER A 180 -7.82 -8.75 7.94
N ASP A 181 -7.66 -7.47 7.60
CA ASP A 181 -7.72 -6.35 8.55
C ASP A 181 -8.91 -5.41 8.25
N ALA A 182 -8.69 -4.39 7.42
CA ALA A 182 -9.68 -3.37 7.12
C ALA A 182 -10.04 -3.36 5.64
N GLN A 183 -11.30 -3.68 5.37
CA GLN A 183 -12.01 -3.24 4.17
C GLN A 183 -13.00 -2.17 4.62
N PHE A 184 -12.76 -0.90 4.28
CA PHE A 184 -13.77 0.11 4.56
C PHE A 184 -15.04 -0.23 3.74
N ALA A 185 -16.19 -0.31 4.41
CA ALA A 185 -17.53 -0.54 3.86
C ALA A 185 -17.79 -1.85 3.07
N GLY A 186 -17.06 -2.95 3.31
CA GLY A 186 -17.21 -4.16 2.47
C GLY A 186 -17.03 -3.84 0.97
N SER A 187 -16.32 -2.74 0.67
CA SER A 187 -16.37 -2.00 -0.60
C SER A 187 -15.58 -2.65 -1.72
N SER A 188 -15.35 -3.96 -1.65
CA SER A 188 -14.96 -4.72 -2.82
C SER A 188 -16.04 -4.53 -3.91
N SER A 189 -17.31 -4.38 -3.53
CA SER A 189 -18.39 -4.02 -4.46
C SER A 189 -18.39 -2.52 -4.79
N VAL A 190 -18.40 -2.20 -6.09
CA VAL A 190 -18.59 -0.83 -6.61
C VAL A 190 -19.83 -0.15 -5.99
N PRO A 191 -20.98 -0.83 -5.77
CA PRO A 191 -22.15 -0.21 -5.13
C PRO A 191 -21.89 0.33 -3.73
N ALA A 192 -21.24 -0.44 -2.85
CA ALA A 192 -20.95 0.03 -1.49
C ALA A 192 -19.92 1.17 -1.48
N HIS A 193 -18.94 1.13 -2.39
CA HIS A 193 -18.01 2.25 -2.58
C HIS A 193 -18.75 3.52 -3.04
N VAL A 194 -19.67 3.40 -4.00
CA VAL A 194 -20.47 4.52 -4.52
C VAL A 194 -21.44 5.05 -3.46
N GLU A 195 -22.08 4.18 -2.69
CA GLU A 195 -22.97 4.57 -1.59
C GLU A 195 -22.20 5.32 -0.49
N MET A 196 -21.01 4.83 -0.11
CA MET A 196 -20.13 5.51 0.84
C MET A 196 -19.66 6.87 0.32
N MET A 197 -19.30 6.95 -0.96
CA MET A 197 -18.98 8.23 -1.62
C MET A 197 -20.20 9.17 -1.66
N GLY A 198 -21.41 8.65 -1.86
CA GLY A 198 -22.65 9.43 -1.84
C GLY A 198 -23.04 9.93 -0.44
N PHE A 199 -22.75 9.15 0.60
CA PHE A 199 -23.07 9.49 1.98
C PHE A 199 -22.02 10.40 2.64
N LEU A 200 -20.74 10.00 2.59
CA LEU A 200 -19.63 10.69 3.27
C LEU A 200 -18.79 11.57 2.34
N GLY A 201 -18.90 11.43 1.01
CA GLY A 201 -18.08 12.17 0.06
C GLY A 201 -16.61 11.70 -0.04
N MET A 202 -16.24 10.58 0.61
CA MET A 202 -14.85 10.12 0.71
C MET A 202 -14.71 8.62 0.43
N GLY A 203 -13.64 8.24 -0.27
CA GLY A 203 -13.25 6.84 -0.50
C GLY A 203 -12.30 6.32 0.57
N ASN A 204 -11.90 5.04 0.49
CA ASN A 204 -11.11 4.37 1.54
C ASN A 204 -9.80 5.09 1.88
N ASN A 205 -8.98 5.43 0.88
CA ASN A 205 -7.68 6.09 1.12
C ASN A 205 -7.85 7.50 1.72
N PRO A 206 -8.72 8.37 1.19
CA PRO A 206 -9.07 9.63 1.85
C PRO A 206 -9.59 9.47 3.28
N MET A 207 -10.41 8.44 3.55
CA MET A 207 -10.90 8.17 4.91
C MET A 207 -9.78 7.80 5.88
N VAL A 208 -8.84 6.95 5.45
CA VAL A 208 -7.63 6.65 6.24
C VAL A 208 -6.84 7.94 6.49
N GLY A 209 -6.64 8.76 5.45
CA GLY A 209 -5.96 10.04 5.59
C GLY A 209 -6.64 11.00 6.56
N ALA A 210 -7.97 11.13 6.48
CA ALA A 210 -8.77 11.95 7.40
C ALA A 210 -8.67 11.43 8.85
N SER A 211 -8.78 10.12 9.04
CA SER A 211 -8.66 9.48 10.36
C SER A 211 -7.29 9.73 10.98
N VAL A 212 -6.21 9.58 10.19
CA VAL A 212 -4.84 9.88 10.63
C VAL A 212 -4.70 11.37 10.94
N ALA A 213 -5.24 12.25 10.11
CA ALA A 213 -5.15 13.69 10.33
C ALA A 213 -5.84 14.14 11.62
N VAL A 214 -7.05 13.62 11.90
CA VAL A 214 -7.78 13.89 13.14
C VAL A 214 -7.02 13.33 14.34
N ALA A 215 -6.53 12.10 14.27
CA ALA A 215 -5.77 11.50 15.37
C ALA A 215 -4.49 12.29 15.69
N VAL A 216 -3.75 12.73 14.66
CA VAL A 216 -2.57 13.59 14.82
C VAL A 216 -2.93 14.95 15.44
N ALA A 217 -4.03 15.56 15.02
CA ALA A 217 -4.49 16.83 15.58
C ALA A 217 -4.88 16.72 17.06
N VAL A 218 -5.59 15.66 17.44
CA VAL A 218 -5.97 15.36 18.83
C VAL A 218 -4.73 15.12 19.68
N GLU A 219 -3.80 14.28 19.23
CA GLU A 219 -2.53 14.02 19.92
C GLU A 219 -1.70 15.30 20.11
N GLY A 220 -1.62 16.14 19.07
CA GLY A 220 -0.94 17.43 19.14
C GLY A 220 -1.59 18.39 20.14
N ALA A 221 -2.93 18.42 20.21
CA ALA A 221 -3.65 19.26 21.15
C ALA A 221 -3.50 18.77 22.61
N ALA A 222 -3.50 17.46 22.84
CA ALA A 222 -3.23 16.85 24.15
C ALA A 222 -1.82 17.21 24.64
N LYS A 223 -0.80 17.10 23.78
CA LYS A 223 0.59 17.52 24.09
C LYS A 223 0.72 19.00 24.42
N ALA A 224 -0.14 19.83 23.84
CA ALA A 224 -0.19 21.28 24.09
C ALA A 224 -1.03 21.65 25.33
N GLY A 225 -1.58 20.68 26.07
CA GLY A 225 -2.42 20.93 27.24
C GLY A 225 -3.75 21.61 26.92
N LYS A 226 -4.26 21.43 25.69
CA LYS A 226 -5.54 22.01 25.23
C LYS A 226 -6.75 21.08 25.48
N PHE A 227 -6.49 19.88 26.00
CA PHE A 227 -7.46 18.89 26.44
C PHE A 227 -6.89 18.17 27.67
#